data_AF-A0A7G8GR46-F1
#
_entry.id   AF-A0A7G8GR46-F1
#
_cell.length_a   1.000
_cell.length_b   1.000
_cell.length_c   1.000
_cell.angle_alpha   90.00
_cell.angle_beta   90.00
_cell.angle_gamma   90.00
#
_symmetry.space_group_name_H-M   'P 1'
#
loop_
_entity.id
_entity.type
_entity.pdbx_description
1 polymer ?
#
loop_
_entity_poly.entity_id
_entity_poly.type
_entity_poly.pdbx_seq_one_letter_code
_entity_poly.pdbx_strand_id
1 'polypeptide(L)' 'MARPNAADVRSLSDSDINEQIDGLRRELFQLRFQQATRQLANTHRFKEVRIKLAQLLTVQSERQRSTAS' A
#
# COMPACT_ATOMS: atom_id res chain seq x y z
N MET A 1 -0.19 -4.78 -16.32
CA MET A 1 -0.07 -4.28 -14.92
C MET A 1 -0.78 -2.93 -14.82
N ALA A 2 -2.03 -2.92 -14.38
CA ALA A 2 -2.72 -1.67 -14.09
C ALA A 2 -2.09 -1.09 -12.80
N ARG A 3 -1.38 0.03 -12.90
CA ARG A 3 -1.01 0.79 -11.72
C ARG A 3 -2.33 1.24 -11.07
N PRO A 4 -2.52 1.08 -9.74
CA PRO A 4 -3.70 1.63 -9.09
C PRO A 4 -3.74 3.12 -9.42
N ASN A 5 -4.89 3.58 -9.92
CA ASN A 5 -5.03 4.96 -10.35
C ASN A 5 -4.90 5.86 -9.13
N ALA A 6 -4.03 6.87 -9.18
CA ALA A 6 -3.81 7.77 -8.05
C ALA A 6 -5.09 8.56 -7.69
N ALA A 7 -6.01 8.72 -8.66
CA ALA A 7 -7.32 9.31 -8.42
C ALA A 7 -8.17 8.49 -7.45
N ASP A 8 -8.15 7.16 -7.56
CA ASP A 8 -8.94 6.26 -6.71
C ASP A 8 -8.44 6.26 -5.26
N VAL A 9 -7.14 6.51 -5.06
CA VAL A 9 -6.57 6.62 -3.72
C VAL A 9 -6.92 7.95 -3.05
N ARG A 10 -7.11 9.01 -3.86
CA ARG A 10 -7.44 10.35 -3.36
C ARG A 10 -8.90 10.51 -2.97
N SER A 11 -9.80 9.66 -3.47
CA SER A 11 -11.23 9.67 -3.10
C SER A 11 -11.53 8.95 -1.78
N LEU A 12 -10.58 8.19 -1.25
CA LEU A 12 -10.73 7.46 0.02
C LEU A 12 -10.71 8.40 1.24
N SER A 13 -11.36 8.01 2.32
CA SER A 13 -11.26 8.75 3.60
C SER A 13 -9.91 8.50 4.28
N ASP A 14 -9.52 9.37 5.22
CA ASP A 14 -8.26 9.20 5.97
C ASP A 14 -8.24 7.90 6.79
N SER A 15 -9.38 7.48 7.33
CA SER A 15 -9.51 6.20 8.03
C SER A 15 -9.30 5.01 7.09
N ASP A 16 -9.89 5.05 5.89
CA ASP A 16 -9.75 3.96 4.91
C ASP A 16 -8.31 3.85 4.41
N ILE A 17 -7.62 4.99 4.23
CA ILE A 17 -6.20 5.01 3.85
C ILE A 17 -5.35 4.33 4.93
N ASN A 18 -5.60 4.61 6.21
CA ASN A 18 -4.87 3.98 7.32
C ASN A 18 -5.14 2.47 7.39
N GLU A 19 -6.39 2.06 7.26
CA GLU A 19 -6.75 0.63 7.28
C GLU A 19 -6.09 -0.13 6.12
N GLN A 20 -6.08 0.45 4.92
CA GLN A 20 -5.41 -0.13 3.76
C GLN A 20 -3.89 -0.21 3.94
N ILE A 21 -3.26 0.82 4.53
CA ILE A 21 -1.83 0.81 4.84
C ILE A 21 -1.50 -0.38 5.75
N ASP A 22 -2.28 -0.58 6.82
CA ASP A 22 -2.05 -1.68 7.75
C ASP A 22 -2.33 -3.05 7.13
N GLY A 23 -3.35 -3.15 6.28
CA GLY A 23 -3.61 -4.34 5.47
C GLY A 23 -2.43 -4.70 4.56
N LEU A 24 -1.89 -3.73 3.82
CA LEU A 24 -0.75 -3.95 2.92
C LEU A 24 0.54 -4.27 3.67
N ARG A 25 0.74 -3.71 4.87
CA ARG A 25 1.87 -4.07 5.76
C ARG A 25 1.77 -5.52 6.22
N ARG A 26 0.58 -5.99 6.59
CA ARG A 26 0.32 -7.40 6.92
C ARG A 26 0.55 -8.32 5.72
N GLU A 27 0.08 -7.94 4.52
CA GLU A 27 0.34 -8.69 3.29
C GLU A 27 1.85 -8.78 3.00
N LEU A 28 2.61 -7.69 3.14
CA LEU A 28 4.07 -7.73 3.00
C LEU A 28 4.74 -8.66 4.00
N PHE A 29 4.28 -8.67 5.26
CA PHE A 29 4.81 -9.59 6.27
C PHE A 29 4.56 -11.05 5.86
N GLN A 30 3.34 -11.37 5.43
CA GLN A 30 2.99 -12.71 4.97
C GLN A 30 3.77 -13.12 3.73
N LEU A 31 3.96 -12.23 2.76
CA LEU A 31 4.77 -12.49 1.56
C LEU A 31 6.24 -12.74 1.93
N ARG A 32 6.80 -11.97 2.87
CA ARG A 32 8.17 -12.21 3.38
C ARG A 32 8.28 -13.55 4.09
N PHE A 33 7.26 -13.93 4.85
CA PHE A 33 7.21 -15.22 5.52
C PHE A 33 7.13 -16.39 4.52
N GLN A 34 6.28 -16.27 3.49
CA GLN A 34 6.19 -17.24 2.38
C GLN A 34 7.51 -17.34 1.59
N GLN A 35 8.19 -16.21 1.40
CA GLN A 35 9.51 -16.19 0.76
C GLN A 35 10.55 -16.93 1.61
N ALA A 36 10.57 -16.70 2.92
CA ALA A 36 11.49 -17.37 3.84
C ALA A 36 11.26 -18.89 3.90
N THR A 37 10.00 -19.32 3.84
CA THR A 37 9.61 -20.75 3.81
C THR A 37 9.71 -21.39 2.42
N ARG A 38 10.15 -20.65 1.40
CA ARG A 38 10.22 -21.09 -0.01
C ARG A 38 8.88 -21.53 -0.61
N GLN A 39 7.76 -21.05 -0.07
CA GLN A 39 6.40 -21.34 -0.54
C GLN A 39 5.81 -20.20 -1.39
N LEU A 40 6.64 -19.24 -1.79
CA LEU A 40 6.19 -18.06 -2.53
C LEU A 40 5.88 -18.40 -3.99
N ALA A 41 4.60 -18.46 -4.34
CA ALA A 41 4.15 -18.67 -5.71
C ALA A 41 4.21 -17.39 -6.57
N ASN A 42 3.92 -16.22 -5.98
CA ASN A 42 3.68 -14.97 -6.71
C ASN A 42 4.67 -13.86 -6.34
N THR A 43 5.86 -13.86 -6.96
CA THR A 43 6.91 -12.86 -6.71
C THR A 43 6.52 -11.44 -7.14
N HIS A 44 5.68 -11.29 -8.17
CA HIS A 44 5.20 -9.99 -8.65
C HIS A 44 4.36 -9.24 -7.60
N ARG A 45 3.72 -9.97 -6.68
CA ARG A 45 2.89 -9.42 -5.59
C ARG A 45 3.67 -8.45 -4.70
N PHE A 46 4.95 -8.73 -4.45
CA PHE A 46 5.83 -7.83 -3.69
C PHE A 46 5.90 -6.43 -4.29
N LYS A 47 6.05 -6.35 -5.62
CA LYS A 47 6.15 -5.08 -6.33
C LYS A 47 4.83 -4.33 -6.27
N GLU A 48 3.71 -5.02 -6.47
CA GLU A 48 2.38 -4.43 -6.43
C GLU A 48 2.05 -3.85 -5.05
N VAL A 49 2.25 -4.65 -3.98
CA VAL A 49 1.95 -4.23 -2.62
C VAL A 49 2.85 -3.06 -2.19
N ARG A 50 4.13 -3.07 -2.56
CA ARG A 50 5.04 -1.94 -2.31
C ARG A 50 4.61 -0.66 -3.01
N ILE A 51 4.18 -0.74 -4.28
CA ILE A 51 3.71 0.43 -5.05
C ILE A 51 2.43 0.98 -4.44
N LYS A 52 1.45 0.12 -4.12
CA LYS A 52 0.20 0.51 -3.45
C LYS A 52 0.46 1.21 -2.12
N LEU A 53 1.34 0.64 -1.30
CA LEU A 53 1.72 1.22 -0.01
C LEU A 53 2.37 2.60 -0.18
N ALA A 54 3.28 2.74 -1.15
CA ALA A 54 3.92 4.03 -1.42
C ALA A 54 2.90 5.09 -1.86
N GLN A 55 1.94 4.75 -2.71
CA GLN A 55 0.89 5.67 -3.15
C GLN A 55 0.03 6.17 -1.97
N LEU A 56 -0.42 5.25 -1.09
CA LEU A 56 -1.20 5.60 0.09
C LEU A 56 -0.43 6.52 1.05
N LEU A 57 0.84 6.22 1.31
CA LEU A 57 1.69 7.05 2.17
C LEU A 57 1.93 8.45 1.56
N THR A 58 2.05 8.54 0.23
CA THR A 58 2.17 9.82 -0.47
C THR A 58 0.90 10.65 -0.30
N VAL A 59 -0.29 10.08 -0.53
CA VAL A 59 -1.56 10.80 -0.36
C VAL A 59 -1.76 11.23 1.10
N GLN A 60 -1.45 10.37 2.06
CA GLN A 60 -1.48 10.73 3.49
C GLN A 60 -0.56 11.93 3.79
N SER A 61 0.67 11.91 3.25
CA SER A 61 1.62 13.02 3.42
C SER A 61 1.22 14.30 2.68
N GLU A 62 0.53 14.19 1.53
CA GLU A 62 -0.06 15.33 0.82
C GLU A 62 -1.15 15.98 1.67
N ARG A 63 -2.05 15.18 2.26
CA ARG A 63 -3.13 15.67 3.13
C ARG A 63 -2.59 16.35 4.39
N GLN A 64 -1.65 15.72 5.09
CA GLN A 64 -1.02 16.30 6.28
C GLN A 64 -0.36 17.65 5.99
N ARG A 65 0.30 17.80 4.83
CA ARG A 65 0.89 19.07 4.41
C ARG A 65 -0.17 20.12 4.09
N SER A 66 -1.29 19.74 3.48
CA SER A 66 -2.40 20.66 3.20
C SER A 66 -3.11 21.15 4.46
N THR A 67 -3.23 20.33 5.50
CA THR A 67 -3.85 20.72 6.78
C THR A 67 -2.94 21.54 7.69
N ALA A 68 -1.63 21.48 7.47
CA ALA A 68 -0.63 22.21 8.26
C ALA A 68 -0.33 23.62 7.71
N SER A 69 -1.08 24.06 6.69
CA SER A 69 -0.99 25.39 6.05
C SER A 69 -2.28 26.16 6.31
#